data_AF-A0A520A698-F1
#
_entry.id   AF-A0A520A698-F1
#
_cell.length_a   1.000
_cell.length_b   1.000
_cell.length_c   1.000
_cell.angle_alpha   90.00
_cell.angle_beta   90.00
_cell.angle_gamma   90.00
#
_symmetry.space_group_name_H-M   'P 1'
#
loop_
_entity.id
_entity.type
_entity.pdbx_description
1 polymer ?
#
loop_
_entity_poly.entity_id
_entity_poly.type
_entity_poly.pdbx_seq_one_letter_code
_entity_poly.pdbx_strand_id
1 'polypeptide(L)'
;AAYYAIGRNLLTGSSAPIAGAYAGQVAIEVGRSTEADAKGSNFLQDSLYQYQALKPRGQYTRNDTTRRYFRTVKWLNTAPVFLDSDDGLLHAVAMAKALASNAEAAKGFANLTHVLDVLVGDEDNRSLTNLLQLLKTDYAGQSLDQLAAPATLARLRRQLVAAGTDHIRPKGVTKKAVEALARPTLLFTAGRYTFDAEILSRLTEIMHSPTPLRPFPKGLDAFAAFGNRTAEDVLLNHYKEAASWPAYPDTLRAVQKQFATYQSWDQNLYTKTMQVLMGLSAPNPDTNPPYFASTPAWQRRNLSTSLAGWAELKHDLLLYSEQPMGAEMGGGGGGPPPPDHLGYVEPNMPFWDRALALLAFQNQALHRLNANTPHLDSLNSGIRQLVTKLHGLARKEVAHEKLTTDEMNELSSVGGEVEGLTLRALKMADYDPLPDRERHIGLVADVYAFNEDVLEEAVGAADALYVVVEINGLPVLARGAMLSYYEFPSRTRLTDEEWRAQLAKKPQARPTWLRDLIVPVPALNKSVGKNQ
;
A
#
# COMPACT_ATOMS: atom_id res chain seq x y z
N ALA A 1 -26.15 18.65 -6.30
CA ALA A 1 -27.11 17.57 -6.01
C ALA A 1 -26.74 16.26 -6.70
N ALA A 2 -26.63 16.22 -8.04
CA ALA A 2 -26.28 15.00 -8.80
C ALA A 2 -25.00 14.30 -8.33
N TYR A 3 -23.91 15.04 -8.16
CA TYR A 3 -22.64 14.49 -7.67
C TYR A 3 -22.77 13.77 -6.31
N TYR A 4 -23.39 14.42 -5.32
CA TYR A 4 -23.63 13.81 -4.00
C TYR A 4 -24.54 12.59 -4.05
N ALA A 5 -25.54 12.60 -4.93
CA ALA A 5 -26.43 11.45 -5.08
C ALA A 5 -25.74 10.24 -5.71
N ILE A 6 -24.82 10.43 -6.67
CA ILE A 6 -24.01 9.33 -7.20
C ILE A 6 -23.21 8.68 -6.07
N GLY A 7 -22.47 9.48 -5.29
CA GLY A 7 -21.74 8.97 -4.12
C GLY A 7 -22.64 8.24 -3.12
N ARG A 8 -23.80 8.82 -2.77
CA ARG A 8 -24.78 8.18 -1.87
C ARG A 8 -25.33 6.88 -2.44
N ASN A 9 -25.68 6.84 -3.72
CA ASN A 9 -26.25 5.66 -4.37
C ASN A 9 -25.21 4.53 -4.43
N LEU A 10 -23.94 4.85 -4.73
CA LEU A 10 -22.84 3.88 -4.68
C LEU A 10 -22.64 3.32 -3.28
N LEU A 11 -22.73 4.16 -2.24
CA LEU A 11 -22.47 3.77 -0.86
C LEU A 11 -23.60 2.92 -0.26
N THR A 12 -24.83 3.34 -0.51
CA THR A 12 -26.03 2.75 0.11
C THR A 12 -26.66 1.65 -0.72
N GLY A 13 -26.41 1.64 -2.04
CA GLY A 13 -27.14 0.79 -2.99
C GLY A 13 -28.56 1.28 -3.28
N SER A 14 -28.98 2.41 -2.71
CA SER A 14 -30.34 2.95 -2.81
C SER A 14 -30.38 4.22 -3.63
N SER A 15 -31.32 4.30 -4.58
CA SER A 15 -31.52 5.50 -5.39
C SER A 15 -32.04 6.67 -4.55
N ALA A 16 -31.39 7.84 -4.68
CA ALA A 16 -31.94 9.11 -4.22
C ALA A 16 -32.75 9.78 -5.35
N PRO A 17 -33.95 10.33 -5.06
CA PRO A 17 -34.70 11.08 -6.05
C PRO A 17 -33.94 12.35 -6.46
N ILE A 18 -33.72 12.52 -7.76
CA ILE A 18 -33.17 13.74 -8.35
C ILE A 18 -34.18 14.28 -9.36
N ALA A 19 -34.46 15.58 -9.26
CA ALA A 19 -35.32 16.27 -10.19
C ALA A 19 -34.60 16.63 -11.50
N GLY A 20 -35.33 16.61 -12.61
CA GLY A 20 -34.93 17.20 -13.88
C GLY A 20 -33.92 16.39 -14.68
N ALA A 21 -33.15 17.10 -15.53
CA ALA A 21 -32.32 16.52 -16.58
C ALA A 21 -31.18 15.58 -16.10
N TYR A 22 -30.82 15.62 -14.82
CA TYR A 22 -29.72 14.84 -14.26
C TYR A 22 -30.13 13.45 -13.77
N ALA A 23 -31.43 13.13 -13.64
CA ALA A 23 -31.88 11.84 -13.10
C ALA A 23 -31.36 10.65 -13.94
N GLY A 24 -31.47 10.73 -15.27
CA GLY A 24 -30.94 9.71 -16.17
C GLY A 24 -29.41 9.61 -16.14
N GLN A 25 -28.71 10.75 -16.07
CA GLN A 25 -27.24 10.77 -16.01
C GLN A 25 -26.70 10.14 -14.72
N VAL A 26 -27.36 10.38 -13.58
CA VAL A 26 -26.99 9.78 -12.29
C VAL A 26 -27.15 8.26 -12.34
N ALA A 27 -28.25 7.76 -12.89
CA ALA A 27 -28.47 6.32 -13.03
C ALA A 27 -27.40 5.67 -13.93
N ILE A 28 -27.07 6.30 -15.06
CA ILE A 28 -26.02 5.82 -15.98
C ILE A 28 -24.65 5.80 -15.28
N GLU A 29 -24.29 6.88 -14.58
CA GLU A 29 -23.00 7.00 -13.91
C GLU A 29 -22.85 5.96 -12.78
N VAL A 30 -23.91 5.74 -12.00
CA VAL A 30 -23.94 4.69 -10.96
C VAL A 30 -23.86 3.29 -11.58
N GLY A 31 -24.54 3.04 -12.69
CA GLY A 31 -24.48 1.78 -13.42
C GLY A 31 -23.06 1.45 -13.87
N ARG A 32 -22.43 2.36 -14.64
CA ARG A 32 -21.05 2.22 -15.10
C ARG A 32 -20.03 2.08 -13.97
N SER A 33 -20.23 2.82 -12.88
CA SER A 33 -19.40 2.72 -11.68
C SER A 33 -19.55 1.39 -10.93
N THR A 34 -20.71 0.74 -11.06
CA THR A 34 -20.98 -0.57 -10.46
C THR A 34 -20.44 -1.71 -11.31
N GLU A 35 -20.57 -1.60 -12.64
CA GLU A 35 -20.03 -2.56 -13.62
C GLU A 35 -18.49 -2.50 -13.69
N ALA A 36 -17.90 -1.31 -13.54
CA ALA A 36 -16.47 -1.08 -13.47
C ALA A 36 -15.67 -1.58 -14.70
N ASP A 37 -16.22 -1.44 -15.91
CA ASP A 37 -15.58 -1.90 -17.15
C ASP A 37 -15.55 -0.85 -18.27
N ALA A 38 -16.40 0.18 -18.17
CA ALA A 38 -16.54 1.24 -19.16
C ALA A 38 -15.32 2.18 -19.24
N LYS A 39 -15.31 2.99 -20.30
CA LYS A 39 -14.35 4.08 -20.53
C LYS A 39 -15.07 5.37 -20.91
N GLY A 40 -14.58 6.47 -20.38
CA GLY A 40 -15.12 7.80 -20.60
C GLY A 40 -16.45 8.03 -19.87
N SER A 41 -16.56 9.16 -19.18
CA SER A 41 -17.78 9.59 -18.52
C SER A 41 -18.32 10.85 -19.17
N ASN A 42 -19.56 10.78 -19.65
CA ASN A 42 -20.28 11.96 -20.13
C ASN A 42 -20.71 12.86 -18.96
N PHE A 43 -21.06 12.27 -17.81
CA PHE A 43 -21.43 13.03 -16.62
C PHE A 43 -20.26 13.87 -16.09
N LEU A 44 -19.07 13.26 -16.02
CA LEU A 44 -17.85 13.93 -15.57
C LEU A 44 -17.19 14.77 -16.67
N GLN A 45 -17.64 14.66 -17.92
CA GLN A 45 -17.03 15.29 -19.09
C GLN A 45 -15.55 14.91 -19.27
N ASP A 46 -15.23 13.67 -18.95
CA ASP A 46 -13.88 13.12 -19.01
C ASP A 46 -13.85 11.92 -19.96
N SER A 47 -13.28 12.12 -21.15
CA SER A 47 -13.12 11.05 -22.15
C SER A 47 -12.08 9.98 -21.76
N LEU A 48 -11.22 10.26 -20.77
CA LEU A 48 -10.15 9.36 -20.34
C LEU A 48 -10.50 8.57 -19.07
N TYR A 49 -11.63 8.85 -18.42
CA TYR A 49 -12.05 8.20 -17.19
C TYR A 49 -12.11 6.67 -17.34
N GLN A 50 -11.41 5.95 -16.45
CA GLN A 50 -11.31 4.48 -16.48
C GLN A 50 -12.11 3.86 -15.34
N TYR A 51 -13.29 3.29 -15.63
CA TYR A 51 -14.15 2.71 -14.60
C TYR A 51 -13.57 1.44 -13.97
N GLN A 52 -12.61 0.78 -14.62
CA GLN A 52 -11.89 -0.38 -14.07
C GLN A 52 -11.22 -0.10 -12.73
N ALA A 53 -10.84 1.14 -12.45
CA ALA A 53 -10.29 1.51 -11.15
C ALA A 53 -11.27 1.27 -9.99
N LEU A 54 -12.59 1.22 -10.26
CA LEU A 54 -13.65 1.05 -9.28
C LEU A 54 -13.96 -0.41 -8.97
N LYS A 55 -13.34 -1.38 -9.67
CA LYS A 55 -13.48 -2.82 -9.34
C LYS A 55 -13.02 -3.06 -7.89
N PRO A 56 -13.92 -3.49 -6.98
CA PRO A 56 -13.53 -3.81 -5.60
C PRO A 56 -12.49 -4.93 -5.59
N ARG A 57 -11.44 -4.73 -4.81
CA ARG A 57 -10.34 -5.69 -4.66
C ARG A 57 -9.66 -5.52 -3.30
N GLY A 58 -8.67 -6.37 -3.02
CA GLY A 58 -8.07 -6.53 -1.70
C GLY A 58 -9.09 -6.82 -0.60
N GLN A 59 -9.00 -6.08 0.51
CA GLN A 59 -9.90 -6.25 1.66
C GLN A 59 -11.37 -5.89 1.40
N TYR A 60 -11.67 -5.27 0.26
CA TYR A 60 -13.00 -4.78 -0.05
C TYR A 60 -13.86 -5.78 -0.80
N THR A 61 -13.37 -7.01 -1.02
CA THR A 61 -14.15 -8.14 -1.57
C THR A 61 -14.92 -8.91 -0.51
N ARG A 62 -14.74 -8.58 0.78
CA ARG A 62 -15.31 -9.31 1.92
C ARG A 62 -16.84 -9.40 1.89
N ASN A 63 -17.53 -8.29 1.63
CA ASN A 63 -18.99 -8.26 1.59
C ASN A 63 -19.48 -7.05 0.76
N ASP A 64 -20.80 -6.96 0.56
CA ASP A 64 -21.37 -5.91 -0.29
C ASP A 64 -21.20 -4.51 0.30
N THR A 65 -21.12 -4.37 1.62
CA THR A 65 -20.85 -3.09 2.28
C THR A 65 -19.45 -2.61 1.96
N THR A 66 -18.43 -3.45 2.09
CA THR A 66 -17.04 -3.05 1.76
C THR A 66 -16.86 -2.85 0.26
N ARG A 67 -17.54 -3.62 -0.60
CA ARG A 67 -17.57 -3.40 -2.06
C ARG A 67 -18.17 -2.04 -2.44
N ARG A 68 -19.30 -1.67 -1.83
CA ARG A 68 -19.95 -0.37 -2.05
C ARG A 68 -19.08 0.78 -1.54
N TYR A 69 -18.47 0.61 -0.36
CA TYR A 69 -17.53 1.57 0.22
C TYR A 69 -16.35 1.83 -0.73
N PHE A 70 -15.72 0.77 -1.24
CA PHE A 70 -14.63 0.87 -2.22
C PHE A 70 -15.01 1.67 -3.46
N ARG A 71 -16.11 1.28 -4.11
CA ARG A 71 -16.60 1.97 -5.31
C ARG A 71 -16.86 3.44 -5.06
N THR A 72 -17.52 3.75 -3.94
CA THR A 72 -17.85 5.13 -3.56
C THR A 72 -16.60 5.96 -3.38
N VAL A 73 -15.69 5.51 -2.50
CA VAL A 73 -14.48 6.25 -2.18
C VAL A 73 -13.59 6.40 -3.42
N LYS A 74 -13.43 5.34 -4.20
CA LYS A 74 -12.62 5.41 -5.42
C LYS A 74 -13.22 6.34 -6.46
N TRP A 75 -14.54 6.36 -6.63
CA TRP A 75 -15.23 7.32 -7.49
C TRP A 75 -15.01 8.74 -6.97
N LEU A 76 -15.23 9.02 -5.68
CA LEU A 76 -14.98 10.34 -5.08
C LEU A 76 -13.54 10.83 -5.23
N ASN A 77 -12.58 9.89 -5.27
CA ASN A 77 -11.16 10.15 -5.46
C ASN A 77 -10.70 10.35 -6.89
N THR A 78 -11.55 10.05 -7.87
CA THR A 78 -11.14 10.06 -9.28
C THR A 78 -12.09 10.84 -10.16
N ALA A 79 -13.35 11.04 -9.74
CA ALA A 79 -14.38 11.75 -10.48
C ALA A 79 -14.09 13.27 -10.47
N PRO A 80 -13.61 13.84 -11.59
CA PRO A 80 -13.19 15.22 -11.60
C PRO A 80 -14.39 16.16 -11.75
N VAL A 81 -14.31 17.32 -11.10
CA VAL A 81 -14.98 18.54 -11.55
C VAL A 81 -13.95 19.39 -12.28
N PHE A 82 -14.12 19.59 -13.59
CA PHE A 82 -13.19 20.42 -14.37
C PHE A 82 -13.35 21.90 -14.03
N LEU A 83 -12.21 22.58 -13.86
CA LEU A 83 -12.12 23.99 -13.45
C LEU A 83 -11.85 24.94 -14.62
N ASP A 84 -11.80 24.40 -15.84
CA ASP A 84 -11.53 25.13 -17.09
C ASP A 84 -12.72 25.94 -17.62
N SER A 85 -13.92 25.72 -17.07
CA SER A 85 -15.13 26.49 -17.35
C SER A 85 -15.65 27.22 -16.10
N ASP A 86 -16.39 28.32 -16.30
CA ASP A 86 -17.06 29.04 -15.20
C ASP A 86 -18.15 28.17 -14.56
N ASP A 87 -18.91 27.41 -15.36
CA ASP A 87 -19.93 26.47 -14.88
C ASP A 87 -19.32 25.37 -13.99
N GLY A 88 -18.22 24.75 -14.42
CA GLY A 88 -17.53 23.72 -13.64
C GLY A 88 -17.02 24.24 -12.29
N LEU A 89 -16.40 25.43 -12.28
CA LEU A 89 -15.98 26.07 -11.05
C LEU A 89 -17.16 26.44 -10.14
N LEU A 90 -18.26 26.95 -10.71
CA LEU A 90 -19.46 27.29 -9.94
C LEU A 90 -20.12 26.04 -9.34
N HIS A 91 -20.13 24.92 -10.06
CA HIS A 91 -20.58 23.63 -9.53
C HIS A 91 -19.73 23.19 -8.32
N ALA A 92 -18.40 23.30 -8.42
CA ALA A 92 -17.49 23.01 -7.30
C ALA A 92 -17.77 23.92 -6.08
N VAL A 93 -17.95 25.23 -6.31
CA VAL A 93 -18.30 26.18 -5.24
C VAL A 93 -19.63 25.82 -4.59
N ALA A 94 -20.66 25.51 -5.39
CA ALA A 94 -21.96 25.10 -4.89
C ALA A 94 -21.86 23.81 -4.06
N MET A 95 -21.06 22.83 -4.50
CA MET A 95 -20.79 21.61 -3.74
C MET A 95 -20.13 21.89 -2.39
N ALA A 96 -19.09 22.73 -2.37
CA ALA A 96 -18.36 23.09 -1.16
C ALA A 96 -19.25 23.87 -0.18
N LYS A 97 -20.02 24.85 -0.66
CA LYS A 97 -20.97 25.61 0.18
C LYS A 97 -22.06 24.72 0.76
N ALA A 98 -22.60 23.77 -0.02
CA ALA A 98 -23.59 22.83 0.47
C ALA A 98 -23.03 21.97 1.62
N LEU A 99 -21.80 21.45 1.46
CA LEU A 99 -21.10 20.71 2.51
C LEU A 99 -20.89 21.57 3.76
N ALA A 100 -20.36 22.79 3.59
CA ALA A 100 -20.08 23.70 4.69
C ALA A 100 -21.34 24.20 5.42
N SER A 101 -22.49 24.23 4.73
CA SER A 101 -23.77 24.67 5.31
C SER A 101 -24.38 23.66 6.28
N ASN A 102 -23.91 22.41 6.26
CA ASN A 102 -24.34 21.37 7.19
C ASN A 102 -23.19 21.04 8.16
N ALA A 103 -23.36 21.40 9.44
CA ALA A 103 -22.32 21.23 10.46
C ALA A 103 -21.90 19.78 10.68
N GLU A 104 -22.83 18.82 10.59
CA GLU A 104 -22.54 17.40 10.72
C GLU A 104 -21.73 16.90 9.53
N ALA A 105 -22.11 17.28 8.31
CA ALA A 105 -21.41 16.91 7.09
C ALA A 105 -19.99 17.52 7.04
N ALA A 106 -19.85 18.79 7.42
CA ALA A 106 -18.55 19.46 7.50
C ALA A 106 -17.63 18.78 8.53
N LYS A 107 -18.17 18.43 9.71
CA LYS A 107 -17.43 17.67 10.73
C LYS A 107 -17.05 16.27 10.24
N GLY A 108 -17.97 15.56 9.58
CA GLY A 108 -17.73 14.24 9.02
C GLY A 108 -16.64 14.25 7.94
N PHE A 109 -16.68 15.25 7.05
CA PHE A 109 -15.63 15.45 6.04
C PHE A 109 -14.27 15.73 6.67
N ALA A 110 -14.20 16.66 7.63
CA ALA A 110 -12.96 16.98 8.34
C ALA A 110 -12.38 15.77 9.10
N ASN A 111 -13.25 14.96 9.72
CA ASN A 111 -12.82 13.73 10.39
C ASN A 111 -12.27 12.71 9.39
N LEU A 112 -12.96 12.52 8.25
CA LEU A 112 -12.50 11.63 7.19
C LEU A 112 -11.12 12.06 6.68
N THR A 113 -10.94 13.34 6.34
CA THR A 113 -9.66 13.83 5.84
C THR A 113 -8.56 13.67 6.89
N HIS A 114 -8.84 14.03 8.15
CA HIS A 114 -7.85 13.95 9.22
C HIS A 114 -7.38 12.52 9.52
N VAL A 115 -8.30 11.55 9.51
CA VAL A 115 -7.94 10.13 9.65
C VAL A 115 -7.01 9.70 8.50
N LEU A 116 -7.35 10.06 7.26
CA LEU A 116 -6.56 9.70 6.10
C LEU A 116 -5.18 10.40 6.07
N ASP A 117 -5.08 11.64 6.56
CA ASP A 117 -3.81 12.36 6.71
C ASP A 117 -2.86 11.58 7.64
N VAL A 118 -3.39 11.03 8.73
CA VAL A 118 -2.59 10.26 9.70
C VAL A 118 -2.22 8.87 9.16
N LEU A 119 -3.12 8.21 8.42
CA LEU A 119 -2.86 6.88 7.87
C LEU A 119 -1.86 6.92 6.71
N VAL A 120 -2.06 7.83 5.75
CA VAL A 120 -1.36 7.78 4.44
C VAL A 120 -0.63 9.08 4.11
N GLY A 121 -1.15 10.21 4.60
CA GLY A 121 -0.61 11.53 4.32
C GLY A 121 -1.55 12.43 3.54
N ASP A 122 -0.99 13.56 3.12
CA ASP A 122 -1.74 14.65 2.51
C ASP A 122 -2.34 14.27 1.15
N GLU A 123 -3.38 14.99 0.76
CA GLU A 123 -3.95 14.93 -0.58
C GLU A 123 -2.94 15.44 -1.62
N ASP A 124 -2.69 14.67 -2.69
CA ASP A 124 -1.73 15.07 -3.74
C ASP A 124 -2.34 16.08 -4.72
N ASN A 125 -3.62 15.90 -5.05
CA ASN A 125 -4.32 16.76 -6.01
C ASN A 125 -5.32 17.69 -5.29
N ARG A 126 -5.78 18.69 -6.04
CA ARG A 126 -6.80 19.64 -5.59
C ARG A 126 -8.10 18.93 -5.20
N SER A 127 -8.59 19.21 -4.00
CA SER A 127 -9.82 18.62 -3.45
C SER A 127 -10.76 19.68 -2.86
N LEU A 128 -11.94 19.26 -2.39
CA LEU A 128 -12.80 20.11 -1.59
C LEU A 128 -12.12 20.65 -0.33
N THR A 129 -11.11 19.99 0.23
CA THR A 129 -10.31 20.52 1.35
C THR A 129 -9.71 21.88 0.99
N ASN A 130 -9.07 21.99 -0.19
CA ASN A 130 -8.46 23.24 -0.64
C ASN A 130 -9.52 24.32 -0.90
N LEU A 131 -10.62 23.95 -1.56
CA LEU A 131 -11.69 24.90 -1.88
C LEU A 131 -12.41 25.39 -0.62
N LEU A 132 -12.73 24.51 0.32
CA LEU A 132 -13.34 24.87 1.61
C LEU A 132 -12.44 25.84 2.39
N GLN A 133 -11.13 25.60 2.40
CA GLN A 133 -10.17 26.49 3.04
C GLN A 133 -10.18 27.89 2.41
N LEU A 134 -10.10 27.98 1.07
CA LEU A 134 -10.18 29.26 0.36
C LEU A 134 -11.50 29.99 0.62
N LEU A 135 -12.63 29.27 0.59
CA LEU A 135 -13.95 29.86 0.87
C LEU A 135 -14.06 30.37 2.31
N LYS A 136 -13.38 29.73 3.26
CA LYS A 136 -13.35 30.12 4.67
C LYS A 136 -12.45 31.32 4.93
N THR A 137 -11.35 31.49 4.20
CA THR A 137 -10.39 32.58 4.45
C THR A 137 -10.63 33.79 3.56
N ASP A 138 -10.65 33.60 2.24
CA ASP A 138 -10.55 34.69 1.26
C ASP A 138 -11.92 35.15 0.76
N TYR A 139 -12.93 34.27 0.91
CA TYR A 139 -14.30 34.51 0.45
C TYR A 139 -15.35 34.32 1.56
N ALA A 140 -14.92 34.49 2.82
CA ALA A 140 -15.78 34.31 3.99
C ALA A 140 -17.05 35.17 3.87
N GLY A 141 -18.21 34.55 4.13
CA GLY A 141 -19.50 35.24 4.12
C GLY A 141 -20.07 35.58 2.73
N GLN A 142 -19.35 35.33 1.63
CA GLN A 142 -19.87 35.64 0.29
C GLN A 142 -21.01 34.70 -0.13
N SER A 143 -22.05 35.24 -0.75
CA SER A 143 -23.16 34.48 -1.35
C SER A 143 -22.73 33.73 -2.61
N LEU A 144 -23.56 32.80 -3.09
CA LEU A 144 -23.27 32.11 -4.35
C LEU A 144 -23.24 33.10 -5.54
N ASP A 145 -24.12 34.10 -5.56
CA ASP A 145 -24.16 35.12 -6.62
C ASP A 145 -22.91 36.00 -6.62
N GLN A 146 -22.39 36.36 -5.43
CA GLN A 146 -21.13 37.11 -5.31
C GLN A 146 -19.93 36.29 -5.80
N LEU A 147 -19.95 34.98 -5.52
CA LEU A 147 -18.93 34.04 -5.99
C LEU A 147 -19.03 33.76 -7.49
N ALA A 148 -20.22 33.83 -8.07
CA ALA A 148 -20.48 33.64 -9.50
C ALA A 148 -20.09 34.87 -10.35
N ALA A 149 -19.76 36.01 -9.73
CA ALA A 149 -19.31 37.18 -10.46
C ALA A 149 -18.02 36.87 -11.27
N PRO A 150 -17.91 37.27 -12.56
CA PRO A 150 -16.80 36.86 -13.42
C PRO A 150 -15.40 37.17 -12.87
N ALA A 151 -15.21 38.36 -12.27
CA ALA A 151 -13.94 38.75 -11.64
C ALA A 151 -13.60 37.88 -10.42
N THR A 152 -14.62 37.49 -9.65
CA THR A 152 -14.49 36.60 -8.48
C THR A 152 -14.11 35.19 -8.92
N LEU A 153 -14.81 34.61 -9.91
CA LEU A 153 -14.49 33.30 -10.48
C LEU A 153 -13.08 33.26 -11.05
N ALA A 154 -12.65 34.29 -11.79
CA ALA A 154 -11.30 34.35 -12.36
C ALA A 154 -10.21 34.39 -11.27
N ARG A 155 -10.45 35.08 -10.15
CA ARG A 155 -9.51 35.09 -9.02
C ARG A 155 -9.51 33.74 -8.29
N LEU A 156 -10.69 33.21 -7.96
CA LEU A 156 -10.85 31.93 -7.28
C LEU A 156 -10.21 30.79 -8.07
N ARG A 157 -10.42 30.74 -9.39
CA ARG A 157 -9.80 29.75 -10.28
C ARG A 157 -8.27 29.75 -10.14
N ARG A 158 -7.64 30.92 -10.23
CA ARG A 158 -6.18 31.04 -10.12
C ARG A 158 -5.67 30.56 -8.76
N GLN A 159 -6.34 30.96 -7.67
CA GLN A 159 -5.95 30.52 -6.32
C GLN A 159 -6.14 29.02 -6.13
N LEU A 160 -7.26 28.46 -6.59
CA LEU A 160 -7.56 27.04 -6.45
C LEU A 160 -6.61 26.17 -7.30
N VAL A 161 -6.32 26.57 -8.54
CA VAL A 161 -5.35 25.87 -9.39
C VAL A 161 -3.95 25.87 -8.77
N ALA A 162 -3.56 26.96 -8.09
CA ALA A 162 -2.28 27.06 -7.40
C ALA A 162 -2.21 26.33 -6.05
N ALA A 163 -3.33 25.85 -5.51
CA ALA A 163 -3.39 25.25 -4.16
C ALA A 163 -3.03 23.75 -4.14
N GLY A 164 -2.99 23.06 -5.28
CA GLY A 164 -2.59 21.65 -5.37
C GLY A 164 -1.09 21.48 -5.57
N THR A 165 -0.56 20.32 -5.16
CA THR A 165 0.84 19.96 -5.43
C THR A 165 1.00 19.21 -6.75
N ASP A 166 0.08 18.28 -7.04
CA ASP A 166 0.08 17.41 -8.22
C ASP A 166 1.47 16.77 -8.45
N HIS A 167 2.04 16.15 -7.41
CA HIS A 167 3.36 15.51 -7.53
C HIS A 167 3.28 14.27 -8.42
N ILE A 168 2.15 13.54 -8.37
CA ILE A 168 1.92 12.34 -9.16
C ILE A 168 1.03 12.73 -10.34
N ARG A 169 1.63 12.84 -11.53
CA ARG A 169 0.92 13.25 -12.75
C ARG A 169 0.79 12.10 -13.75
N PRO A 170 -0.41 11.87 -14.30
CA PRO A 170 -0.56 10.98 -15.43
C PRO A 170 0.20 11.53 -16.64
N LYS A 171 0.80 10.64 -17.42
CA LYS A 171 1.54 10.99 -18.64
C LYS A 171 0.73 10.60 -19.87
N GLY A 172 0.70 11.47 -20.88
CA GLY A 172 0.06 11.21 -22.17
C GLY A 172 1.07 11.16 -23.30
N VAL A 173 0.91 10.22 -24.23
CA VAL A 173 1.80 10.08 -25.41
C VAL A 173 1.35 10.95 -26.58
N THR A 174 0.04 11.06 -26.79
CA THR A 174 -0.53 11.84 -27.91
C THR A 174 -0.82 13.27 -27.47
N LYS A 175 -0.76 14.22 -28.42
CA LYS A 175 -1.14 15.62 -28.15
C LYS A 175 -2.53 15.74 -27.50
N LYS A 176 -3.52 14.99 -28.01
CA LYS A 176 -4.88 14.95 -27.45
C LYS A 176 -4.90 14.45 -26.01
N ALA A 177 -4.12 13.41 -25.69
CA ALA A 177 -4.03 12.90 -24.32
C ALA A 177 -3.34 13.92 -23.40
N VAL A 178 -2.25 14.55 -23.84
CA VAL A 178 -1.55 15.59 -23.08
C VAL A 178 -2.50 16.77 -22.79
N GLU A 179 -3.24 17.25 -23.80
CA GLU A 179 -4.21 18.33 -23.63
C GLU A 179 -5.33 17.95 -22.66
N ALA A 180 -5.87 16.73 -22.76
CA ALA A 180 -6.92 16.24 -21.88
C ALA A 180 -6.44 16.10 -20.42
N LEU A 181 -5.23 15.59 -20.19
CA LEU A 181 -4.63 15.41 -18.87
C LEU A 181 -4.17 16.74 -18.23
N ALA A 182 -3.91 17.78 -19.02
CA ALA A 182 -3.52 19.10 -18.54
C ALA A 182 -4.70 19.94 -18.01
N ARG A 183 -5.94 19.49 -18.22
CA ARG A 183 -7.13 20.21 -17.75
C ARG A 183 -7.14 20.27 -16.21
N PRO A 184 -7.33 21.45 -15.60
CA PRO A 184 -7.38 21.57 -14.15
C PRO A 184 -8.67 20.95 -13.61
N THR A 185 -8.56 20.22 -12.51
CA THR A 185 -9.65 19.46 -11.90
C THR A 185 -9.78 19.72 -10.40
N LEU A 186 -10.92 19.38 -9.84
CA LEU A 186 -11.15 19.29 -8.40
C LEU A 186 -11.76 17.93 -8.10
N LEU A 187 -11.24 17.26 -7.08
CA LEU A 187 -11.79 16.01 -6.58
C LEU A 187 -12.60 16.24 -5.31
N PHE A 188 -13.46 15.30 -4.95
CA PHE A 188 -14.20 15.40 -3.68
C PHE A 188 -13.25 15.25 -2.49
N THR A 189 -12.48 14.16 -2.52
CA THR A 189 -11.31 13.88 -1.69
C THR A 189 -10.24 13.40 -2.66
N ALA A 190 -9.06 14.01 -2.72
CA ALA A 190 -8.04 13.56 -3.66
C ALA A 190 -7.32 12.30 -3.17
N GLY A 191 -6.67 11.60 -4.10
CA GLY A 191 -5.73 10.53 -3.78
C GLY A 191 -4.59 11.04 -2.89
N ARG A 192 -4.07 10.18 -2.02
CA ARG A 192 -3.03 10.55 -1.06
C ARG A 192 -1.65 10.47 -1.69
N TYR A 193 -0.81 11.46 -1.39
CA TYR A 193 0.57 11.47 -1.84
C TYR A 193 1.33 10.34 -1.16
N THR A 194 2.07 9.58 -1.97
CA THR A 194 3.04 8.61 -1.49
C THR A 194 4.32 8.79 -2.30
N PHE A 195 5.47 8.88 -1.63
CA PHE A 195 6.73 9.21 -2.28
C PHE A 195 7.14 8.12 -3.30
N ASP A 196 6.81 6.86 -3.04
CA ASP A 196 7.07 5.75 -3.96
C ASP A 196 6.23 5.90 -5.22
N ALA A 197 4.96 6.32 -5.14
CA ALA A 197 4.17 6.58 -6.34
C ALA A 197 4.76 7.74 -7.17
N GLU A 198 5.31 8.78 -6.53
CA GLU A 198 6.06 9.82 -7.24
C GLU A 198 7.29 9.22 -7.94
N ILE A 199 8.10 8.44 -7.22
CA ILE A 199 9.31 7.78 -7.75
C ILE A 199 8.97 6.88 -8.94
N LEU A 200 8.00 5.98 -8.78
CA LEU A 200 7.50 5.08 -9.83
C LEU A 200 7.01 5.88 -11.04
N SER A 201 6.26 6.96 -10.82
CA SER A 201 5.78 7.81 -11.92
C SER A 201 6.91 8.48 -12.69
N ARG A 202 8.02 8.83 -12.03
CA ARG A 202 9.17 9.51 -12.64
C ARG A 202 10.08 8.54 -13.38
N LEU A 203 10.22 7.32 -12.88
CA LEU A 203 11.03 6.27 -13.48
C LEU A 203 10.24 5.49 -14.54
N THR A 204 9.49 6.17 -15.40
CA THR A 204 8.83 5.57 -16.57
C THR A 204 9.09 6.40 -17.80
N GLU A 205 9.22 5.74 -18.95
CA GLU A 205 9.44 6.39 -20.24
C GLU A 205 8.44 5.84 -21.26
N ILE A 206 7.35 6.60 -21.43
CA ILE A 206 6.21 6.23 -22.27
C ILE A 206 6.13 7.03 -23.58
N MET A 207 7.02 8.01 -23.79
CA MET A 207 6.91 8.99 -24.88
C MET A 207 7.31 8.46 -26.26
N HIS A 208 7.68 7.17 -26.34
CA HIS A 208 8.04 6.51 -27.58
C HIS A 208 6.84 5.72 -28.11
N SER A 209 6.36 6.09 -29.29
CA SER A 209 5.26 5.42 -29.99
C SER A 209 5.80 4.70 -31.23
N PRO A 210 5.40 3.44 -31.52
CA PRO A 210 4.35 2.67 -30.84
C PRO A 210 4.81 1.94 -29.58
N THR A 211 6.12 1.82 -29.34
CA THR A 211 6.66 1.02 -28.23
C THR A 211 7.35 1.92 -27.19
N PRO A 212 6.79 2.04 -25.98
CA PRO A 212 7.40 2.80 -24.90
C PRO A 212 8.71 2.13 -24.44
N LEU A 213 9.72 2.91 -24.09
CA LEU A 213 11.03 2.38 -23.68
C LEU A 213 10.97 1.71 -22.30
N ARG A 214 10.12 2.23 -21.39
CA ARG A 214 9.89 1.68 -20.05
C ARG A 214 8.45 1.99 -19.59
N PRO A 215 7.43 1.25 -20.08
CA PRO A 215 6.03 1.53 -19.78
C PRO A 215 5.62 1.30 -18.33
N PHE A 216 6.30 0.38 -17.66
CA PHE A 216 6.05 0.04 -16.27
C PHE A 216 7.32 0.30 -15.45
N PRO A 217 7.17 0.88 -14.24
CA PRO A 217 8.25 0.90 -13.28
C PRO A 217 8.44 -0.51 -12.69
N LYS A 218 9.34 -0.63 -11.73
CA LYS A 218 9.56 -1.84 -10.92
C LYS A 218 9.49 -1.47 -9.44
N GLY A 219 9.06 -2.38 -8.58
CA GLY A 219 9.11 -2.14 -7.13
C GLY A 219 10.53 -1.77 -6.65
N LEU A 220 11.54 -2.30 -7.34
CA LEU A 220 12.96 -1.97 -7.14
C LEU A 220 13.27 -0.47 -7.24
N ASP A 221 12.56 0.28 -8.08
CA ASP A 221 12.77 1.72 -8.26
C ASP A 221 12.55 2.49 -6.96
N ALA A 222 11.53 2.11 -6.18
CA ALA A 222 11.24 2.72 -4.89
C ALA A 222 12.39 2.52 -3.90
N PHE A 223 13.00 1.34 -3.87
CA PHE A 223 14.12 1.04 -2.97
C PHE A 223 15.45 1.62 -3.46
N ALA A 224 15.72 1.57 -4.75
CA ALA A 224 16.92 2.15 -5.36
C ALA A 224 16.97 3.68 -5.18
N ALA A 225 15.81 4.35 -5.26
CA ALA A 225 15.68 5.78 -5.00
C ALA A 225 16.12 6.20 -3.57
N PHE A 226 16.02 5.31 -2.59
CA PHE A 226 16.51 5.53 -1.22
C PHE A 226 17.92 4.94 -0.98
N GLY A 227 18.65 4.62 -2.05
CA GLY A 227 20.04 4.18 -1.98
C GLY A 227 20.23 2.69 -1.69
N ASN A 228 19.21 1.85 -1.88
CA ASN A 228 19.39 0.40 -1.82
C ASN A 228 20.27 -0.08 -2.98
N ARG A 229 21.53 -0.41 -2.66
CA ARG A 229 22.54 -0.82 -3.65
C ARG A 229 22.19 -2.10 -4.38
N THR A 230 21.53 -3.04 -3.71
CA THR A 230 21.08 -4.31 -4.33
C THR A 230 20.00 -4.04 -5.37
N ALA A 231 19.04 -3.15 -5.05
CA ALA A 231 18.00 -2.77 -6.00
C ALA A 231 18.60 -2.05 -7.21
N GLU A 232 19.50 -1.10 -6.97
CA GLU A 232 20.23 -0.38 -8.03
C GLU A 232 21.03 -1.33 -8.92
N ASP A 233 21.79 -2.27 -8.34
CA ASP A 233 22.55 -3.27 -9.08
C ASP A 233 21.64 -4.15 -9.95
N VAL A 234 20.51 -4.61 -9.41
CA VAL A 234 19.54 -5.41 -10.17
C VAL A 234 18.97 -4.60 -11.34
N LEU A 235 18.65 -3.33 -11.15
CA LEU A 235 18.12 -2.46 -12.21
C LEU A 235 19.18 -2.18 -13.30
N LEU A 236 20.41 -1.85 -12.90
CA LEU A 236 21.47 -1.44 -13.83
C LEU A 236 22.17 -2.60 -14.51
N ASN A 237 22.42 -3.71 -13.81
CA ASN A 237 23.29 -4.79 -14.28
C ASN A 237 22.51 -6.07 -14.64
N HIS A 238 21.47 -6.43 -13.89
CA HIS A 238 20.65 -7.60 -14.19
C HIS A 238 19.60 -7.30 -15.26
N TYR A 239 18.76 -6.29 -15.04
CA TYR A 239 17.75 -5.87 -16.01
C TYR A 239 18.31 -4.99 -17.13
N LYS A 240 19.46 -4.34 -16.90
CA LYS A 240 20.12 -3.46 -17.88
C LYS A 240 19.16 -2.40 -18.42
N GLU A 241 18.45 -1.71 -17.53
CA GLU A 241 17.43 -0.72 -17.88
C GLU A 241 17.95 0.35 -18.86
N ALA A 242 19.25 0.68 -18.79
CA ALA A 242 19.93 1.59 -19.71
C ALA A 242 19.96 1.12 -21.17
N ALA A 243 19.83 -0.18 -21.44
CA ALA A 243 19.78 -0.72 -22.80
C ALA A 243 18.47 -0.34 -23.51
N SER A 244 17.35 -0.30 -22.78
CA SER A 244 16.04 0.11 -23.30
C SER A 244 15.83 1.62 -23.17
N TRP A 245 16.23 2.21 -22.04
CA TRP A 245 16.12 3.64 -21.77
C TRP A 245 17.47 4.22 -21.32
N PRO A 246 18.31 4.73 -22.25
CA PRO A 246 19.66 5.20 -21.93
C PRO A 246 19.75 6.28 -20.84
N ALA A 247 18.70 7.09 -20.67
CA ALA A 247 18.63 8.11 -19.63
C ALA A 247 18.18 7.59 -18.26
N TYR A 248 17.85 6.30 -18.12
CA TYR A 248 17.42 5.71 -16.86
C TYR A 248 18.43 5.92 -15.71
N PRO A 249 19.74 5.62 -15.86
CA PRO A 249 20.69 5.80 -14.76
C PRO A 249 20.80 7.25 -14.29
N ASP A 250 20.73 8.21 -15.21
CA ASP A 250 20.77 9.65 -14.90
C ASP A 250 19.50 10.09 -14.17
N THR A 251 18.35 9.55 -14.60
CA THR A 251 17.05 9.81 -13.97
C THR A 251 17.02 9.23 -12.55
N LEU A 252 17.46 7.98 -12.37
CA LEU A 252 17.58 7.34 -11.06
C LEU A 252 18.47 8.15 -10.12
N ARG A 253 19.66 8.59 -10.57
CA ARG A 253 20.56 9.42 -9.77
C ARG A 253 19.94 10.76 -9.36
N ALA A 254 19.16 11.39 -10.24
CA ALA A 254 18.45 12.61 -9.92
C ALA A 254 17.37 12.39 -8.85
N VAL A 255 16.62 11.29 -8.93
CA VAL A 255 15.65 10.89 -7.90
C VAL A 255 16.36 10.58 -6.58
N GLN A 256 17.44 9.79 -6.60
CA GLN A 256 18.25 9.48 -5.41
C GLN A 256 18.75 10.75 -4.72
N LYS A 257 19.26 11.73 -5.49
CA LYS A 257 19.71 13.01 -4.93
C LYS A 257 18.59 13.77 -4.21
N GLN A 258 17.36 13.72 -4.73
CA GLN A 258 16.20 14.35 -4.08
C GLN A 258 15.84 13.65 -2.76
N PHE A 259 15.84 12.31 -2.75
CA PHE A 259 15.41 11.53 -1.58
C PHE A 259 16.53 11.26 -0.56
N ALA A 260 17.80 11.56 -0.89
CA ALA A 260 18.95 11.37 0.02
C ALA A 260 18.79 12.10 1.36
N THR A 261 18.07 13.23 1.38
CA THR A 261 17.82 14.02 2.60
C THR A 261 16.38 13.89 3.09
N TYR A 262 15.64 12.84 2.71
CA TYR A 262 14.26 12.67 3.14
C TYR A 262 14.17 12.42 4.65
N GLN A 263 13.47 13.31 5.37
CA GLN A 263 13.31 13.28 6.83
C GLN A 263 11.87 13.06 7.30
N SER A 264 10.88 13.11 6.40
CA SER A 264 9.44 13.08 6.74
C SER A 264 8.91 11.67 7.10
N TRP A 265 9.74 10.85 7.74
CA TRP A 265 9.40 9.48 8.15
C TRP A 265 8.31 9.42 9.23
N ASP A 266 8.15 10.48 10.02
CA ASP A 266 7.16 10.59 11.10
C ASP A 266 5.91 11.39 10.69
N GLN A 267 5.70 11.57 9.38
CA GLN A 267 4.55 12.32 8.86
C GLN A 267 3.24 11.54 9.02
N ASN A 268 3.23 10.25 8.67
CA ASN A 268 2.06 9.38 8.71
C ASN A 268 2.47 7.91 8.84
N LEU A 269 1.50 7.01 9.06
CA LEU A 269 1.80 5.59 9.27
C LEU A 269 2.42 4.94 8.04
N TYR A 270 2.01 5.33 6.83
CA TYR A 270 2.59 4.81 5.60
C TYR A 270 4.09 5.08 5.49
N THR A 271 4.52 6.34 5.65
CA THR A 271 5.94 6.70 5.56
C THR A 271 6.73 6.03 6.67
N LYS A 272 6.16 5.94 7.87
CA LYS A 272 6.78 5.25 9.00
C LYS A 272 6.95 3.75 8.75
N THR A 273 5.96 3.07 8.18
CA THR A 273 6.06 1.65 7.80
C THR A 273 7.09 1.43 6.69
N MET A 274 7.14 2.30 5.68
CA MET A 274 8.20 2.25 4.68
C MET A 274 9.60 2.40 5.29
N GLN A 275 9.75 3.23 6.33
CA GLN A 275 11.01 3.34 7.07
C GLN A 275 11.45 1.98 7.64
N VAL A 276 10.52 1.21 8.21
CA VAL A 276 10.76 -0.15 8.73
C VAL A 276 11.20 -1.08 7.61
N LEU A 277 10.48 -1.12 6.48
CA LEU A 277 10.80 -1.98 5.33
C LEU A 277 12.17 -1.65 4.74
N MET A 278 12.55 -0.38 4.68
CA MET A 278 13.89 0.05 4.28
C MET A 278 14.98 -0.34 5.30
N GLY A 279 14.61 -0.53 6.56
CA GLY A 279 15.51 -0.97 7.63
C GLY A 279 16.10 -2.34 7.34
N LEU A 280 15.36 -3.22 6.66
CA LEU A 280 15.84 -4.56 6.30
C LEU A 280 17.11 -4.55 5.44
N SER A 281 17.28 -3.51 4.62
CA SER A 281 18.46 -3.34 3.75
C SER A 281 19.42 -2.27 4.24
N ALA A 282 19.23 -1.75 5.46
CA ALA A 282 20.16 -0.79 6.03
C ALA A 282 21.53 -1.47 6.26
N PRO A 283 22.64 -0.72 6.13
CA PRO A 283 23.95 -1.24 6.51
C PRO A 283 23.91 -1.80 7.93
N ASN A 284 24.49 -2.99 8.11
CA ASN A 284 24.56 -3.58 9.44
C ASN A 284 25.45 -2.68 10.33
N PRO A 285 24.94 -2.16 11.47
CA PRO A 285 25.75 -1.35 12.37
C PRO A 285 26.84 -2.17 13.07
N ASP A 286 26.70 -3.50 13.11
CA ASP A 286 27.68 -4.41 13.68
C ASP A 286 28.91 -4.55 12.76
N THR A 287 30.10 -4.53 13.36
CA THR A 287 31.38 -4.70 12.67
C THR A 287 31.72 -6.17 12.44
N ASN A 288 31.06 -7.11 13.12
CA ASN A 288 31.24 -8.56 12.94
C ASN A 288 29.89 -9.32 12.84
N PRO A 289 29.03 -8.98 11.87
CA PRO A 289 27.73 -9.60 11.77
C PRO A 289 27.84 -11.08 11.38
N PRO A 290 26.82 -11.91 11.69
CA PRO A 290 26.77 -13.30 11.26
C PRO A 290 27.03 -13.44 9.76
N TYR A 291 27.86 -14.41 9.37
CA TYR A 291 28.38 -14.50 7.99
C TYR A 291 27.27 -14.42 6.92
N PHE A 292 26.17 -15.16 7.13
CA PHE A 292 25.05 -15.18 6.18
C PHE A 292 24.50 -13.77 5.93
N ALA A 293 24.45 -12.91 6.95
CA ALA A 293 23.84 -11.57 6.89
C ALA A 293 24.61 -10.61 5.98
N SER A 294 25.90 -10.87 5.77
CA SER A 294 26.80 -10.08 4.93
C SER A 294 26.84 -10.54 3.46
N THR A 295 26.18 -11.65 3.13
CA THR A 295 26.26 -12.20 1.77
C THR A 295 25.38 -11.42 0.78
N PRO A 296 25.79 -11.27 -0.50
CA PRO A 296 24.92 -10.70 -1.54
C PRO A 296 23.59 -11.45 -1.71
N ALA A 297 23.59 -12.77 -1.47
CA ALA A 297 22.38 -13.58 -1.48
C ALA A 297 21.39 -13.13 -0.40
N TRP A 298 21.88 -12.85 0.80
CA TRP A 298 21.06 -12.32 1.89
C TRP A 298 20.55 -10.92 1.63
N GLN A 299 21.35 -10.05 1.00
CA GLN A 299 20.88 -8.71 0.63
C GLN A 299 19.76 -8.76 -0.43
N ARG A 300 19.84 -9.68 -1.40
CA ARG A 300 18.73 -9.96 -2.33
C ARG A 300 17.51 -10.54 -1.60
N ARG A 301 17.71 -11.41 -0.61
CA ARG A 301 16.66 -11.96 0.26
C ARG A 301 15.94 -10.84 1.03
N ASN A 302 16.69 -9.96 1.69
CA ASN A 302 16.15 -8.82 2.44
C ASN A 302 15.35 -7.90 1.52
N LEU A 303 15.88 -7.57 0.34
CA LEU A 303 15.16 -6.77 -0.66
C LEU A 303 13.86 -7.44 -1.12
N SER A 304 13.86 -8.76 -1.31
CA SER A 304 12.64 -9.52 -1.62
C SER A 304 11.61 -9.44 -0.50
N THR A 305 12.02 -9.57 0.77
CA THR A 305 11.13 -9.42 1.93
C THR A 305 10.60 -7.98 2.02
N SER A 306 11.43 -6.97 1.78
CA SER A 306 11.01 -5.57 1.75
C SER A 306 9.99 -5.30 0.65
N LEU A 307 10.18 -5.87 -0.54
CA LEU A 307 9.26 -5.74 -1.67
C LEU A 307 7.95 -6.49 -1.43
N ALA A 308 7.99 -7.66 -0.79
CA ALA A 308 6.79 -8.35 -0.35
C ALA A 308 6.02 -7.52 0.69
N GLY A 309 6.69 -7.02 1.72
CA GLY A 309 6.06 -6.13 2.72
C GLY A 309 5.56 -4.81 2.11
N TRP A 310 6.22 -4.29 1.07
CA TRP A 310 5.72 -3.16 0.30
C TRP A 310 4.46 -3.53 -0.48
N ALA A 311 4.41 -4.72 -1.12
CA ALA A 311 3.20 -5.22 -1.77
C ALA A 311 2.02 -5.36 -0.79
N GLU A 312 2.26 -5.87 0.43
CA GLU A 312 1.26 -5.90 1.51
C GLU A 312 0.81 -4.48 1.90
N LEU A 313 1.74 -3.54 2.06
CA LEU A 313 1.42 -2.15 2.38
C LEU A 313 0.60 -1.45 1.26
N LYS A 314 0.92 -1.71 -0.01
CA LYS A 314 0.16 -1.21 -1.17
C LYS A 314 -1.22 -1.87 -1.26
N HIS A 315 -1.30 -3.16 -0.96
CA HIS A 315 -2.56 -3.91 -0.90
C HIS A 315 -3.48 -3.36 0.19
N ASP A 316 -2.93 -3.08 1.36
CA ASP A 316 -3.71 -2.55 2.45
C ASP A 316 -4.21 -1.14 2.06
N LEU A 317 -3.34 -0.29 1.50
CA LEU A 317 -3.67 1.07 1.07
C LEU A 317 -4.42 1.16 -0.26
N LEU A 318 -4.69 0.03 -0.90
CA LEU A 318 -5.42 -0.07 -2.16
C LEU A 318 -6.76 0.67 -2.12
N LEU A 319 -7.37 0.69 -0.93
CA LEU A 319 -8.24 1.79 -0.55
C LEU A 319 -7.66 2.62 0.60
N TYR A 320 -7.32 2.09 1.83
CA TYR A 320 -6.72 2.83 3.00
C TYR A 320 -6.17 2.02 4.28
N SER A 321 -5.93 0.69 4.26
CA SER A 321 -5.25 -0.27 5.25
C SER A 321 -5.90 -0.65 6.60
N GLU A 322 -5.80 -1.87 7.23
CA GLU A 322 -4.74 -2.93 7.44
C GLU A 322 -5.32 -4.40 7.61
N GLN A 323 -4.49 -5.49 7.66
CA GLN A 323 -4.87 -6.84 8.16
C GLN A 323 -3.72 -7.81 8.62
N PRO A 324 -3.90 -8.67 9.66
CA PRO A 324 -2.91 -9.64 10.17
C PRO A 324 -3.05 -11.09 9.65
N MET A 325 -2.03 -11.94 9.88
CA MET A 325 -1.95 -13.34 9.40
C MET A 325 -1.36 -14.30 10.45
N GLY A 326 -1.88 -15.54 10.51
CA GLY A 326 -1.52 -16.56 11.51
C GLY A 326 -0.73 -17.75 10.96
N ALA A 327 0.11 -18.34 11.82
CA ALA A 327 0.79 -19.62 11.63
C ALA A 327 0.24 -20.63 12.65
N GLU A 328 -0.03 -21.87 12.23
CA GLU A 328 -0.61 -22.90 13.09
C GLU A 328 0.41 -23.42 14.12
N MET A 329 0.04 -23.40 15.40
CA MET A 329 0.75 -24.08 16.48
C MET A 329 0.57 -25.60 16.35
N GLY A 330 1.68 -26.34 16.20
CA GLY A 330 1.70 -27.79 16.39
C GLY A 330 1.66 -28.13 17.88
N GLY A 331 0.56 -28.72 18.35
CA GLY A 331 0.41 -29.15 19.74
C GLY A 331 1.41 -30.26 20.12
N GLY A 332 2.28 -29.97 21.10
CA GLY A 332 3.13 -30.98 21.76
C GLY A 332 2.29 -31.91 22.62
N GLY A 333 1.89 -33.06 22.06
CA GLY A 333 1.28 -34.16 22.81
C GLY A 333 2.31 -34.90 23.67
N GLY A 334 1.89 -35.29 24.88
CA GLY A 334 2.70 -35.93 25.92
C GLY A 334 3.59 -37.07 25.42
N GLY A 335 4.87 -36.75 25.25
CA GLY A 335 5.98 -37.67 25.04
C GLY A 335 7.08 -37.42 26.08
N PRO A 336 8.23 -38.11 25.98
CA PRO A 336 9.41 -37.83 26.80
C PRO A 336 9.78 -36.32 26.74
N PRO A 337 10.57 -35.79 27.70
CA PRO A 337 10.89 -34.37 27.78
C PRO A 337 11.29 -33.83 26.39
N PRO A 338 10.68 -32.72 25.95
CA PRO A 338 10.93 -32.18 24.63
C PRO A 338 12.44 -31.91 24.46
N PRO A 339 13.02 -32.22 23.28
CA PRO A 339 14.40 -31.82 23.00
C PRO A 339 14.53 -30.30 23.10
N ASP A 340 15.72 -29.80 23.44
CA ASP A 340 15.98 -28.36 23.46
C ASP A 340 15.60 -27.74 22.09
N HIS A 341 14.62 -26.85 22.10
CA HIS A 341 14.16 -26.15 20.90
C HIS A 341 15.16 -25.04 20.57
N LEU A 342 16.02 -25.26 19.58
CA LEU A 342 16.93 -24.21 19.11
C LEU A 342 16.13 -23.20 18.26
N GLY A 343 16.09 -21.96 18.73
CA GLY A 343 15.57 -20.81 18.00
C GLY A 343 16.70 -19.85 17.60
N TYR A 344 16.43 -19.01 16.61
CA TYR A 344 17.32 -17.92 16.21
C TYR A 344 16.50 -16.73 15.74
N VAL A 345 16.81 -15.53 16.22
CA VAL A 345 16.12 -14.31 15.80
C VAL A 345 16.97 -13.59 14.76
N GLU A 346 16.35 -13.16 13.67
CA GLU A 346 17.10 -12.45 12.62
C GLU A 346 17.80 -11.19 13.19
N PRO A 347 19.13 -11.05 13.02
CA PRO A 347 19.94 -10.01 13.66
C PRO A 347 19.87 -8.68 12.90
N ASN A 348 18.67 -8.22 12.56
CA ASN A 348 18.45 -6.98 11.83
C ASN A 348 18.08 -5.83 12.78
N MET A 349 19.09 -5.29 13.49
CA MET A 349 18.87 -4.25 14.51
C MET A 349 18.15 -3.01 13.94
N PRO A 350 18.51 -2.48 12.74
CA PRO A 350 17.80 -1.35 12.16
C PRO A 350 16.31 -1.62 11.92
N PHE A 351 15.93 -2.85 11.53
CA PHE A 351 14.52 -3.23 11.41
C PHE A 351 13.81 -3.22 12.77
N TRP A 352 14.38 -3.87 13.78
CA TRP A 352 13.77 -3.98 15.11
C TRP A 352 13.57 -2.61 15.77
N ASP A 353 14.59 -1.75 15.73
CA ASP A 353 14.51 -0.38 16.26
C ASP A 353 13.41 0.43 15.58
N ARG A 354 13.32 0.34 14.24
CA ARG A 354 12.31 1.05 13.47
C ARG A 354 10.91 0.48 13.70
N ALA A 355 10.77 -0.84 13.86
CA ALA A 355 9.49 -1.48 14.19
C ALA A 355 8.97 -1.01 15.55
N LEU A 356 9.83 -0.93 16.57
CA LEU A 356 9.47 -0.36 17.88
C LEU A 356 9.08 1.12 17.76
N ALA A 357 9.81 1.90 16.95
CA ALA A 357 9.47 3.29 16.69
C ALA A 357 8.12 3.45 15.96
N LEU A 358 7.80 2.56 15.01
CA LEU A 358 6.50 2.51 14.35
C LEU A 358 5.37 2.24 15.34
N LEU A 359 5.49 1.23 16.20
CA LEU A 359 4.46 0.91 17.20
C LEU A 359 4.25 2.06 18.21
N ALA A 360 5.32 2.77 18.57
CA ALA A 360 5.21 3.97 19.39
C ALA A 360 4.48 5.11 18.65
N PHE A 361 4.84 5.35 17.38
CA PHE A 361 4.20 6.36 16.54
C PHE A 361 2.73 6.04 16.25
N GLN A 362 2.39 4.78 15.98
CA GLN A 362 1.01 4.29 15.80
C GLN A 362 0.16 4.57 17.03
N ASN A 363 0.68 4.26 18.22
CA ASN A 363 -0.03 4.57 19.46
C ASN A 363 -0.32 6.07 19.59
N GLN A 364 0.69 6.92 19.36
CA GLN A 364 0.54 8.38 19.40
C GLN A 364 -0.44 8.89 18.34
N ALA A 365 -0.39 8.35 17.13
CA ALA A 365 -1.27 8.68 16.02
C ALA A 365 -2.74 8.36 16.35
N LEU A 366 -3.02 7.15 16.86
CA LEU A 366 -4.37 6.73 17.25
C LEU A 366 -4.95 7.58 18.40
N HIS A 367 -4.12 7.92 19.39
CA HIS A 367 -4.53 8.84 20.47
C HIS A 367 -4.82 10.25 19.95
N ARG A 368 -3.99 10.79 19.03
CA ARG A 368 -4.25 12.11 18.41
C ARG A 368 -5.57 12.14 17.66
N LEU A 369 -5.94 11.05 17.00
CA LEU A 369 -7.22 10.90 16.30
C LEU A 369 -8.42 10.68 17.24
N ASN A 370 -8.19 10.48 18.55
CA ASN A 370 -9.19 9.94 19.48
C ASN A 370 -9.85 8.64 18.94
N ALA A 371 -9.08 7.84 18.21
CA ALA A 371 -9.52 6.59 17.60
C ALA A 371 -9.05 5.34 18.38
N ASN A 372 -8.24 5.53 19.42
CA ASN A 372 -7.79 4.46 20.28
C ASN A 372 -8.95 3.92 21.14
N THR A 373 -8.98 2.60 21.32
CA THR A 373 -9.89 1.93 22.26
C THR A 373 -9.04 1.10 23.21
N PRO A 374 -9.53 0.74 24.42
CA PRO A 374 -8.77 -0.14 25.33
C PRO A 374 -8.32 -1.44 24.67
N HIS A 375 -9.12 -1.95 23.72
CA HIS A 375 -8.78 -3.13 22.93
C HIS A 375 -7.61 -2.87 21.97
N LEU A 376 -7.62 -1.76 21.22
CA LEU A 376 -6.52 -1.38 20.33
C LEU A 376 -5.22 -1.07 21.11
N ASP A 377 -5.33 -0.41 22.27
CA ASP A 377 -4.20 -0.12 23.14
C ASP A 377 -3.56 -1.42 23.67
N SER A 378 -4.41 -2.39 24.04
CA SER A 378 -3.96 -3.72 24.47
C SER A 378 -3.33 -4.54 23.34
N LEU A 379 -3.85 -4.44 22.11
CA LEU A 379 -3.24 -5.07 20.93
C LEU A 379 -1.86 -4.48 20.63
N ASN A 380 -1.77 -3.15 20.54
CA ASN A 380 -0.50 -2.47 20.28
C ASN A 380 0.54 -2.78 21.38
N SER A 381 0.10 -2.84 22.64
CA SER A 381 0.97 -3.25 23.75
C SER A 381 1.48 -4.68 23.59
N GLY A 382 0.62 -5.63 23.19
CA GLY A 382 1.01 -7.02 22.96
C GLY A 382 2.01 -7.16 21.81
N ILE A 383 1.78 -6.49 20.67
CA ILE A 383 2.72 -6.48 19.54
C ILE A 383 4.06 -5.88 19.98
N ARG A 384 4.03 -4.74 20.71
CA ARG A 384 5.24 -4.09 21.21
C ARG A 384 6.02 -4.97 22.19
N GLN A 385 5.34 -5.71 23.07
CA GLN A 385 5.99 -6.66 23.97
C GLN A 385 6.71 -7.76 23.20
N LEU A 386 6.06 -8.36 22.21
CA LEU A 386 6.66 -9.39 21.35
C LEU A 386 7.88 -8.84 20.60
N VAL A 387 7.76 -7.68 19.94
CA VAL A 387 8.86 -7.05 19.20
C VAL A 387 10.01 -6.67 20.13
N THR A 388 9.72 -6.17 21.34
CA THR A 388 10.75 -5.82 22.34
C THR A 388 11.52 -7.05 22.79
N LYS A 389 10.81 -8.17 23.04
CA LYS A 389 11.41 -9.45 23.40
C LYS A 389 12.35 -9.95 22.29
N LEU A 390 11.84 -10.05 21.06
CA LEU A 390 12.63 -10.51 19.90
C LEU A 390 13.84 -9.62 19.64
N HIS A 391 13.69 -8.30 19.75
CA HIS A 391 14.79 -7.36 19.64
C HIS A 391 15.88 -7.61 20.71
N GLY A 392 15.47 -7.84 21.96
CA GLY A 392 16.37 -8.14 23.06
C GLY A 392 17.18 -9.42 22.84
N LEU A 393 16.53 -10.48 22.32
CA LEU A 393 17.17 -11.76 22.00
C LEU A 393 18.12 -11.61 20.81
N ALA A 394 17.69 -10.97 19.73
CA ALA A 394 18.54 -10.72 18.57
C ALA A 394 19.78 -9.90 18.93
N ARG A 395 19.67 -8.94 19.85
CA ARG A 395 20.82 -8.17 20.36
C ARG A 395 21.82 -9.04 21.11
N LYS A 396 21.35 -10.00 21.91
CA LYS A 396 22.22 -10.98 22.58
C LYS A 396 22.95 -11.86 21.57
N GLU A 397 22.24 -12.37 20.57
CA GLU A 397 22.80 -13.21 19.51
C GLU A 397 23.87 -12.45 18.70
N VAL A 398 23.63 -11.17 18.37
CA VAL A 398 24.61 -10.28 17.73
C VAL A 398 25.83 -10.06 18.62
N ALA A 399 25.64 -9.93 19.94
CA ALA A 399 26.74 -9.79 20.90
C ALA A 399 27.48 -11.12 21.18
N HIS A 400 27.15 -12.21 20.47
CA HIS A 400 27.64 -13.56 20.72
C HIS A 400 27.40 -14.05 22.16
N GLU A 401 26.37 -13.51 22.82
CA GLU A 401 25.92 -13.96 24.14
C GLU A 401 25.04 -15.20 23.97
N LYS A 402 25.24 -16.20 24.85
CA LYS A 402 24.41 -17.41 24.85
C LYS A 402 23.02 -17.07 25.38
N LEU A 403 21.98 -17.49 24.65
CA LEU A 403 20.61 -17.46 25.17
C LEU A 403 20.41 -18.57 26.20
N THR A 404 19.60 -18.29 27.22
CA THR A 404 19.24 -19.31 28.22
C THR A 404 18.26 -20.33 27.65
N THR A 405 18.09 -21.48 28.33
CA THR A 405 17.06 -22.47 27.97
C THR A 405 15.66 -21.87 28.00
N ASP A 406 15.37 -20.99 28.96
CA ASP A 406 14.07 -20.31 29.04
C ASP A 406 13.85 -19.39 27.84
N GLU A 407 14.86 -18.62 27.44
CA GLU A 407 14.80 -17.76 26.25
C GLU A 407 14.60 -18.58 24.96
N MET A 408 15.24 -19.74 24.85
CA MET A 408 15.03 -20.67 23.73
C MET A 408 13.62 -21.27 23.72
N ASN A 409 13.07 -21.61 24.89
CA ASN A 409 11.70 -22.06 25.02
C ASN A 409 10.70 -20.95 24.64
N GLU A 410 10.96 -19.69 25.01
CA GLU A 410 10.16 -18.55 24.58
C GLU A 410 10.17 -18.34 23.07
N LEU A 411 11.28 -18.63 22.38
CA LEU A 411 11.32 -18.58 20.91
C LEU A 411 10.40 -19.62 20.27
N SER A 412 10.22 -20.78 20.92
CA SER A 412 9.32 -21.81 20.42
C SER A 412 7.83 -21.41 20.51
N SER A 413 7.46 -20.43 21.36
CA SER A 413 6.08 -19.96 21.52
C SER A 413 5.69 -18.78 20.63
N VAL A 414 6.65 -18.18 19.91
CA VAL A 414 6.42 -16.97 19.09
C VAL A 414 5.28 -17.16 18.08
N GLY A 415 5.18 -18.34 17.46
CA GLY A 415 4.08 -18.65 16.54
C GLY A 415 2.70 -18.50 17.19
N GLY A 416 2.53 -19.03 18.40
CA GLY A 416 1.29 -18.94 19.16
C GLY A 416 1.00 -17.53 19.69
N GLU A 417 2.04 -16.76 20.02
CA GLU A 417 1.88 -15.35 20.39
C GLU A 417 1.37 -14.51 19.21
N VAL A 418 1.90 -14.73 18.00
CA VAL A 418 1.43 -14.09 16.78
C VAL A 418 0.01 -14.52 16.42
N GLU A 419 -0.31 -15.81 16.57
CA GLU A 419 -1.68 -16.34 16.38
C GLU A 419 -2.68 -15.67 17.34
N GLY A 420 -2.36 -15.60 18.63
CA GLY A 420 -3.21 -14.95 19.63
C GLY A 420 -3.41 -13.46 19.36
N LEU A 421 -2.36 -12.75 18.93
CA LEU A 421 -2.48 -11.35 18.50
C LEU A 421 -3.39 -11.20 17.26
N THR A 422 -3.30 -12.14 16.31
CA THR A 422 -4.11 -12.17 15.09
C THR A 422 -5.59 -12.40 15.40
N LEU A 423 -5.91 -13.42 16.22
CA LEU A 423 -7.29 -13.71 16.63
C LEU A 423 -7.92 -12.52 17.36
N ARG A 424 -7.16 -11.90 18.27
CA ARG A 424 -7.59 -10.69 18.98
C ARG A 424 -7.84 -9.52 18.03
N ALA A 425 -6.98 -9.30 17.03
CA ALA A 425 -7.16 -8.25 16.02
C ALA A 425 -8.41 -8.49 15.16
N LEU A 426 -8.73 -9.75 14.86
CA LEU A 426 -9.98 -10.16 14.20
C LEU A 426 -11.20 -10.14 15.13
N LYS A 427 -11.01 -9.82 16.42
CA LYS A 427 -12.05 -9.88 17.48
C LYS A 427 -12.71 -11.25 17.59
N MET A 428 -11.93 -12.31 17.36
CA MET A 428 -12.34 -13.70 17.48
C MET A 428 -11.96 -14.24 18.86
N ALA A 429 -12.61 -15.32 19.31
CA ALA A 429 -12.18 -16.01 20.52
C ALA A 429 -10.92 -16.85 20.22
N ASP A 430 -10.09 -17.09 21.25
CA ASP A 430 -8.80 -17.80 21.12
C ASP A 430 -8.93 -19.26 20.62
N TYR A 431 -10.14 -19.81 20.65
CA TYR A 431 -10.46 -21.18 20.21
C TYR A 431 -11.23 -21.22 18.88
N ASP A 432 -11.55 -20.07 18.29
CA ASP A 432 -12.21 -20.04 16.99
C ASP A 432 -11.20 -20.36 15.89
N PRO A 433 -11.53 -21.27 14.95
CA PRO A 433 -10.64 -21.52 13.82
C PRO A 433 -10.54 -20.27 12.95
N LEU A 434 -9.32 -19.95 12.50
CA LEU A 434 -9.13 -18.88 11.52
C LEU A 434 -10.02 -19.14 10.29
N PRO A 435 -10.77 -18.13 9.79
CA PRO A 435 -11.53 -18.26 8.55
C PRO A 435 -10.60 -18.61 7.40
N ASP A 436 -11.06 -19.40 6.42
CA ASP A 436 -10.23 -19.85 5.29
C ASP A 436 -9.47 -18.71 4.60
N ARG A 437 -10.10 -17.54 4.45
CA ARG A 437 -9.45 -16.34 3.89
C ARG A 437 -8.18 -15.95 4.67
N GLU A 438 -8.24 -15.98 5.99
CA GLU A 438 -7.18 -15.54 6.92
C GLU A 438 -6.08 -16.60 7.11
N ARG A 439 -6.28 -17.82 6.58
CA ARG A 439 -5.25 -18.89 6.52
C ARG A 439 -4.29 -18.74 5.34
N HIS A 440 -4.56 -17.80 4.46
CA HIS A 440 -3.78 -17.59 3.24
C HIS A 440 -3.14 -16.22 3.24
N ILE A 441 -1.83 -16.21 3.05
CA ILE A 441 -1.05 -14.97 2.97
C ILE A 441 -0.96 -14.37 1.56
N GLY A 442 -1.58 -15.04 0.59
CA GLY A 442 -1.50 -14.63 -0.80
C GLY A 442 -2.38 -13.42 -1.10
N LEU A 443 -1.77 -12.29 -1.44
CA LEU A 443 -2.43 -11.02 -1.78
C LEU A 443 -1.82 -10.35 -3.00
N VAL A 444 -2.54 -9.41 -3.59
CA VAL A 444 -2.12 -8.70 -4.81
C VAL A 444 -2.56 -7.24 -4.80
N ALA A 445 -1.69 -6.34 -5.26
CA ALA A 445 -1.96 -4.92 -5.36
C ALA A 445 -1.48 -4.35 -6.69
N ASP A 446 -2.36 -3.60 -7.35
CA ASP A 446 -1.96 -2.79 -8.48
C ASP A 446 -1.26 -1.51 -8.01
N VAL A 447 -0.06 -1.25 -8.52
CA VAL A 447 0.76 -0.09 -8.10
C VAL A 447 0.96 0.93 -9.22
N TYR A 448 0.73 0.53 -10.47
CA TYR A 448 0.84 1.41 -11.64
C TYR A 448 -0.12 0.96 -12.74
N ALA A 449 -0.57 1.89 -13.58
CA ALA A 449 -1.41 1.58 -14.74
C ALA A 449 -0.87 2.30 -15.98
N PHE A 450 -0.79 1.57 -17.09
CA PHE A 450 -0.42 2.11 -18.39
C PHE A 450 -1.36 1.52 -19.46
N ASN A 451 -2.12 2.40 -20.12
CA ASN A 451 -3.21 2.01 -21.02
C ASN A 451 -4.23 1.07 -20.33
N GLU A 452 -4.40 -0.16 -20.83
CA GLU A 452 -5.33 -1.16 -20.31
C GLU A 452 -4.66 -2.11 -19.30
N ASP A 453 -3.33 -2.03 -19.19
CA ASP A 453 -2.53 -2.93 -18.36
C ASP A 453 -2.18 -2.26 -17.03
N VAL A 454 -2.03 -3.09 -16.00
CA VAL A 454 -1.62 -2.68 -14.65
C VAL A 454 -0.40 -3.46 -14.22
N LEU A 455 0.46 -2.85 -13.40
CA LEU A 455 1.54 -3.55 -12.72
C LEU A 455 1.00 -4.08 -11.40
N GLU A 456 0.99 -5.39 -11.25
CA GLU A 456 0.62 -6.10 -10.03
C GLU A 456 1.88 -6.45 -9.23
N GLU A 457 1.85 -6.11 -7.95
CA GLU A 457 2.80 -6.55 -6.93
C GLU A 457 2.08 -7.53 -6.02
N ALA A 458 2.66 -8.71 -5.76
CA ALA A 458 1.94 -9.77 -5.08
C ALA A 458 2.81 -10.60 -4.15
N VAL A 459 2.17 -11.15 -3.12
CA VAL A 459 2.72 -12.14 -2.19
C VAL A 459 1.99 -13.45 -2.44
N GLY A 460 2.71 -14.57 -2.44
CA GLY A 460 2.11 -15.91 -2.55
C GLY A 460 2.28 -16.69 -1.26
N ALA A 461 2.33 -18.03 -1.32
CA ALA A 461 2.65 -18.84 -0.15
C ALA A 461 4.03 -18.47 0.44
N ALA A 462 4.20 -18.69 1.75
CA ALA A 462 5.50 -18.51 2.40
C ALA A 462 6.50 -19.56 1.88
N ASP A 463 7.72 -19.12 1.60
CA ASP A 463 8.82 -20.00 1.28
C ASP A 463 9.46 -20.55 2.55
N ALA A 464 9.93 -21.79 2.49
CA ALA A 464 10.84 -22.31 3.49
C ALA A 464 12.24 -21.72 3.28
N LEU A 465 12.70 -20.93 4.24
CA LEU A 465 14.05 -20.38 4.28
C LEU A 465 14.96 -21.35 5.04
N TYR A 466 16.12 -21.66 4.47
CA TYR A 466 17.16 -22.49 5.12
C TYR A 466 18.45 -21.68 5.24
N VAL A 467 18.98 -21.56 6.46
CA VAL A 467 20.15 -20.73 6.76
C VAL A 467 21.01 -21.42 7.78
N VAL A 468 22.34 -21.40 7.57
CA VAL A 468 23.28 -21.79 8.61
C VAL A 468 23.52 -20.58 9.52
N VAL A 469 23.09 -20.70 10.77
CA VAL A 469 23.23 -19.71 11.83
C VAL A 469 24.22 -20.23 12.87
N GLU A 470 24.78 -19.33 13.67
CA GLU A 470 25.58 -19.72 14.84
C GLU A 470 24.70 -19.65 16.09
N ILE A 471 24.49 -20.79 16.75
CA ILE A 471 23.76 -20.85 18.02
C ILE A 471 24.73 -21.41 19.06
N ASN A 472 25.00 -20.62 20.10
CA ASN A 472 25.90 -20.99 21.20
C ASN A 472 27.32 -21.42 20.74
N GLY A 473 27.82 -20.82 19.66
CA GLY A 473 29.15 -21.10 19.10
C GLY A 473 29.21 -22.32 18.16
N LEU A 474 28.06 -22.90 17.81
CA LEU A 474 27.97 -24.03 16.87
C LEU A 474 27.18 -23.62 15.61
N PRO A 475 27.64 -24.04 14.41
CA PRO A 475 26.86 -23.86 13.19
C PRO A 475 25.64 -24.80 13.21
N VAL A 476 24.46 -24.22 13.08
CA VAL A 476 23.17 -24.92 13.06
C VAL A 476 22.41 -24.56 11.78
N LEU A 477 21.88 -25.55 11.08
CA LEU A 477 20.95 -25.32 9.98
C LEU A 477 19.57 -24.98 10.56
N ALA A 478 19.18 -23.71 10.50
CA ALA A 478 17.86 -23.25 10.88
C ALA A 478 16.91 -23.26 9.67
N ARG A 479 15.63 -23.48 9.95
CA ARG A 479 14.53 -23.35 8.99
C ARG A 479 13.56 -22.28 9.47
N GLY A 480 13.23 -21.33 8.60
CA GLY A 480 12.24 -20.28 8.85
C GLY A 480 11.24 -20.16 7.71
N ALA A 481 10.31 -19.22 7.86
CA ALA A 481 9.39 -18.80 6.81
C ALA A 481 9.84 -17.46 6.21
N MET A 482 9.64 -17.28 4.92
CA MET A 482 9.91 -16.01 4.22
C MET A 482 8.74 -15.67 3.29
N LEU A 483 8.38 -14.39 3.21
CA LEU A 483 7.40 -13.92 2.23
C LEU A 483 7.93 -14.13 0.81
N SER A 484 7.07 -14.65 -0.07
CA SER A 484 7.36 -14.70 -1.49
C SER A 484 7.00 -13.38 -2.16
N TYR A 485 7.67 -13.08 -3.29
CA TYR A 485 7.45 -11.84 -4.04
C TYR A 485 7.25 -12.11 -5.52
N TYR A 486 6.23 -11.47 -6.10
CA TYR A 486 5.86 -11.52 -7.50
C TYR A 486 5.61 -10.10 -8.01
N GLU A 487 6.09 -9.81 -9.22
CA GLU A 487 5.92 -8.54 -9.93
C GLU A 487 5.57 -8.90 -11.37
N PHE A 488 4.39 -8.50 -11.87
CA PHE A 488 3.99 -8.81 -13.24
C PHE A 488 2.94 -7.84 -13.81
N PRO A 489 2.97 -7.56 -15.12
CA PRO A 489 1.88 -6.84 -15.76
C PRO A 489 0.64 -7.72 -15.90
N SER A 490 -0.55 -7.11 -15.79
CA SER A 490 -1.84 -7.77 -15.93
C SER A 490 -2.82 -6.90 -16.73
N ARG A 491 -3.66 -7.52 -17.56
CA ARG A 491 -4.75 -6.84 -18.29
C ARG A 491 -5.95 -6.50 -17.41
N THR A 492 -5.98 -7.05 -16.20
CA THR A 492 -7.11 -6.90 -15.28
C THR A 492 -6.58 -6.73 -13.87
N ARG A 493 -7.20 -5.84 -13.11
CA ARG A 493 -6.94 -5.68 -11.69
C ARG A 493 -7.40 -6.92 -10.94
N LEU A 494 -6.46 -7.65 -10.36
CA LEU A 494 -6.75 -8.91 -9.67
C LEU A 494 -7.35 -8.65 -8.28
N THR A 495 -8.22 -9.56 -7.83
CA THR A 495 -8.54 -9.72 -6.41
C THR A 495 -7.64 -10.78 -5.77
N ASP A 496 -7.53 -10.79 -4.45
CA ASP A 496 -6.77 -11.83 -3.73
C ASP A 496 -7.31 -13.23 -4.01
N GLU A 497 -8.63 -13.37 -4.18
CA GLU A 497 -9.25 -14.64 -4.59
C GLU A 497 -8.80 -15.08 -5.99
N GLU A 498 -8.80 -14.16 -6.97
CA GLU A 498 -8.34 -14.43 -8.33
C GLU A 498 -6.85 -14.80 -8.34
N TRP A 499 -6.04 -14.06 -7.58
CA TRP A 499 -4.61 -14.31 -7.44
C TRP A 499 -4.30 -15.66 -6.77
N ARG A 500 -4.94 -15.98 -5.64
CA ARG A 500 -4.78 -17.28 -4.96
C ARG A 500 -5.22 -18.45 -5.86
N ALA A 501 -6.29 -18.28 -6.61
CA ALA A 501 -6.73 -19.28 -7.59
C ALA A 501 -5.72 -19.48 -8.73
N GLN A 502 -5.03 -18.42 -9.17
CA GLN A 502 -3.93 -18.52 -10.13
C GLN A 502 -2.71 -19.23 -9.53
N LEU A 503 -2.30 -18.86 -8.32
CA LEU A 503 -1.17 -19.47 -7.59
C LEU A 503 -1.31 -20.99 -7.48
N ALA A 504 -2.52 -21.49 -7.16
CA ALA A 504 -2.78 -22.91 -6.99
C ALA A 504 -2.69 -23.72 -8.30
N LYS A 505 -2.94 -23.08 -9.46
CA LYS A 505 -2.95 -23.75 -10.77
C LYS A 505 -1.62 -23.63 -11.50
N LYS A 506 -1.14 -22.39 -11.64
CA LYS A 506 0.09 -22.04 -12.35
C LYS A 506 0.56 -20.68 -11.83
N PRO A 507 1.48 -20.65 -10.84
CA PRO A 507 1.96 -19.39 -10.31
C PRO A 507 2.66 -18.57 -11.40
N GLN A 508 2.53 -17.24 -11.30
CA GLN A 508 3.31 -16.32 -12.14
C GLN A 508 4.80 -16.52 -11.89
N ALA A 509 5.62 -16.25 -12.90
CA ALA A 509 7.06 -16.33 -12.75
C ALA A 509 7.54 -15.28 -11.73
N ARG A 510 8.39 -15.68 -10.80
CA ARG A 510 9.04 -14.73 -9.89
C ARG A 510 10.07 -13.86 -10.62
N PRO A 511 10.38 -12.67 -10.10
CA PRO A 511 11.42 -11.81 -10.64
C PRO A 511 12.72 -12.57 -10.90
N THR A 512 13.30 -12.36 -12.06
CA THR A 512 14.39 -13.22 -12.57
C THR A 512 15.68 -13.11 -11.74
N TRP A 513 15.88 -12.01 -11.01
CA TRP A 513 17.01 -11.79 -10.11
C TRP A 513 16.95 -12.62 -8.81
N LEU A 514 15.81 -13.26 -8.53
CA LEU A 514 15.62 -14.17 -7.39
C LEU A 514 15.92 -15.64 -7.72
N ARG A 515 16.12 -15.98 -9.01
CA ARG A 515 16.22 -17.39 -9.45
C ARG A 515 17.29 -18.18 -8.70
N ASP A 516 18.45 -17.57 -8.44
CA ASP A 516 19.56 -18.26 -7.77
C ASP A 516 19.33 -18.46 -6.26
N LEU A 517 18.32 -17.80 -5.68
CA LEU A 517 17.96 -17.96 -4.26
C LEU A 517 16.93 -19.06 -4.05
N ILE A 518 16.23 -19.47 -5.11
CA ILE A 518 15.07 -20.34 -5.02
C ILE A 518 15.45 -21.69 -5.61
N VAL A 519 15.55 -22.68 -4.73
CA VAL A 519 15.74 -24.07 -5.13
C VAL A 519 14.35 -24.72 -5.25
N PRO A 520 13.93 -25.21 -6.43
CA PRO A 520 12.72 -25.99 -6.54
C PRO A 520 12.93 -27.32 -5.83
N VAL A 521 12.44 -27.44 -4.60
CA VAL A 521 12.45 -28.71 -3.89
C VAL A 521 11.34 -29.56 -4.51
N PRO A 522 11.63 -30.76 -5.07
CA PRO A 522 10.58 -31.70 -5.44
C PRO A 522 9.68 -31.89 -4.22
N ALA A 523 8.37 -31.68 -4.35
CA ALA A 523 7.45 -31.82 -3.23
C ALA A 523 7.78 -33.09 -2.45
N LEU A 524 8.20 -32.95 -1.19
CA LEU A 524 8.52 -34.06 -0.29
C LEU A 524 7.32 -35.01 -0.09
N ASN A 525 6.15 -34.66 -0.63
CA ASN A 525 4.92 -35.43 -0.66
C ASN A 525 4.71 -36.27 -1.95
N LYS A 526 5.75 -36.75 -2.61
CA LYS A 526 5.59 -37.99 -3.39
C LYS A 526 5.63 -39.16 -2.41
N SER A 527 4.45 -39.49 -1.88
CA SER A 527 4.08 -40.80 -1.33
C SER A 527 5.28 -41.68 -0.95
N VAL A 528 5.69 -41.62 0.32
CA VAL A 528 6.36 -42.78 0.92
C VAL A 528 5.35 -43.92 0.78
N GLY A 529 5.64 -44.80 -0.17
CA GLY A 529 4.77 -45.92 -0.50
C GLY A 529 4.49 -46.71 0.76
N LYS A 530 3.20 -46.91 1.05
CA LYS A 530 2.76 -48.07 1.80
C LYS A 530 3.14 -49.30 0.97
N ASN A 531 4.35 -49.82 1.18
CA ASN A 531 4.81 -51.12 0.70
C ASN A 531 5.66 -51.75 1.81
N GLN A 532 5.00 -52.35 2.79
CA GLN A 532 4.99 -53.79 3.09
C GLN A 532 4.35 -54.03 4.46
#